data_AF-A0A7W1IA47-F1
#
_entry.id   AF-A0A7W1IA47-F1
#
_cell.length_a   1.000
_cell.length_b   1.000
_cell.length_c   1.000
_cell.angle_alpha   90.00
_cell.angle_beta   90.00
_cell.angle_gamma   90.00
#
_symmetry.space_group_name_H-M   'P 1'
#
loop_
_entity.id
_entity.type
_entity.pdbx_description
1 polymer ?
#
loop_
_entity_poly.entity_id
_entity_poly.type
_entity_poly.pdbx_seq_one_letter_code
_entity_poly.pdbx_strand_id
1 'polypeptide(L)'
;PDGRYFGPPGLPAPVGSAPEIALKPYDNVLIFRQPNWELQRTVILTGEVRLPGRYSLLRKSEKLSDIIQRAGGLTPEAYADGITFYRSRGSVGRIGVDLPAVLDNARSRDNLLLQDGDSVSIPRFSAVVNVTGAVNSPIAVTYVPGRTIDYYIRAAGGSARNGATKYAYVTQPNGKVEAGQTRFLIPYRPKPRPGSTIFVPEKDPNDKPFDLLSTAGSIAQVLASFLAISIALRR
;
A
#
# COMPACT_ATOMS: atom_id res chain seq x y z
N PRO A 1 27.40 -35.32 36.10
CA PRO A 1 26.37 -34.83 35.18
C PRO A 1 26.08 -35.90 34.11
N ASP A 2 24.93 -36.53 34.22
CA ASP A 2 24.58 -37.86 33.72
C ASP A 2 24.20 -37.88 32.22
N GLY A 3 24.66 -36.88 31.46
CA GLY A 3 24.49 -36.81 30.00
C GLY A 3 23.06 -36.67 29.50
N ARG A 4 22.07 -36.52 30.40
CA ARG A 4 20.65 -36.45 30.01
C ARG A 4 20.36 -35.14 29.28
N TYR A 5 19.82 -35.27 28.07
CA TYR A 5 19.28 -34.19 27.26
C TYR A 5 18.18 -33.42 28.03
N PHE A 6 18.41 -32.14 28.28
CA PHE A 6 17.40 -31.21 28.82
C PHE A 6 16.77 -30.41 27.67
N GLY A 7 15.98 -31.09 26.83
CA GLY A 7 15.09 -30.42 25.87
C GLY A 7 13.77 -29.97 26.49
N PRO A 8 12.90 -29.29 25.72
CA PRO A 8 11.53 -29.00 26.16
C PRO A 8 10.84 -30.28 26.65
N PRO A 9 10.09 -30.25 27.77
CA PRO A 9 9.42 -31.44 28.30
C PRO A 9 8.54 -32.11 27.24
N GLY A 10 8.75 -33.41 26.99
CA GLY A 10 7.89 -34.22 26.11
C GLY A 10 8.33 -34.38 24.66
N LEU A 11 9.47 -33.82 24.23
CA LEU A 11 10.04 -34.08 22.90
C LEU A 11 11.32 -34.93 23.03
N PRO A 12 11.35 -36.15 22.48
CA PRO A 12 12.58 -36.93 22.43
C PRO A 12 13.63 -36.18 21.60
N ALA A 13 14.90 -36.27 21.99
CA ALA A 13 15.99 -35.75 21.17
C ALA A 13 15.89 -36.37 19.75
N PRO A 14 16.12 -35.59 18.67
CA PRO A 14 16.14 -36.14 17.33
C PRO A 14 17.13 -37.30 17.30
N VAL A 15 16.67 -38.50 16.95
CA VAL A 15 17.51 -39.67 16.70
C VAL A 15 18.34 -39.38 15.45
N GLY A 16 19.42 -38.63 15.64
CA GLY A 16 20.45 -38.48 14.62
C GLY A 16 21.13 -39.83 14.41
N SER A 17 21.45 -40.16 13.17
CA SER A 17 22.24 -41.35 12.80
C SER A 17 23.72 -41.26 13.24
N ALA A 18 24.06 -40.29 14.08
CA ALA A 18 25.40 -40.05 14.56
C ALA A 18 25.58 -40.72 15.93
N PRO A 19 26.74 -41.35 16.18
CA PRO A 19 27.02 -41.97 17.47
C PRO A 19 27.00 -40.92 18.58
N GLU A 20 26.35 -41.26 19.70
CA GLU A 20 26.34 -40.43 20.90
C GLU A 20 27.71 -40.49 21.57
N ILE A 21 28.34 -39.33 21.75
CA ILE A 21 29.70 -39.21 22.29
C ILE A 21 29.62 -38.50 23.64
N ALA A 22 30.06 -39.19 24.70
CA ALA A 22 30.20 -38.60 26.02
C ALA A 22 31.39 -37.62 26.03
N LEU A 23 31.11 -36.36 26.35
CA LEU A 23 32.12 -35.31 26.46
C LEU A 23 32.95 -35.48 27.74
N LYS A 24 34.24 -35.19 27.66
CA LYS A 24 35.20 -35.23 28.77
C LYS A 24 35.55 -33.82 29.25
N PRO A 25 36.09 -33.68 30.49
CA PRO A 25 36.62 -32.42 30.96
C PRO A 25 37.63 -31.83 29.98
N TYR A 26 37.55 -30.52 29.73
CA TYR A 26 38.37 -29.76 28.78
C TYR A 26 38.08 -29.98 27.29
N ASP A 27 37.04 -30.73 26.92
CA ASP A 27 36.58 -30.78 25.53
C ASP A 27 36.01 -29.43 25.08
N ASN A 28 36.35 -29.03 23.85
CA ASN A 28 35.81 -27.82 23.22
C ASN A 28 34.78 -28.22 22.17
N VAL A 29 33.51 -27.85 22.39
CA VAL A 29 32.43 -28.07 21.43
C VAL A 29 32.23 -26.82 20.59
N LEU A 30 32.57 -26.91 19.30
CA LEU A 30 32.37 -25.83 18.33
C LEU A 30 31.12 -26.11 17.51
N ILE A 31 30.07 -25.32 17.74
CA ILE A 31 28.87 -25.33 16.89
C ILE A 31 29.10 -24.34 15.74
N PHE A 32 29.56 -24.85 14.60
CA PHE A 32 29.71 -24.03 13.39
C PHE A 32 28.32 -23.71 12.83
N ARG A 33 27.94 -22.44 12.80
CA ARG A 33 26.85 -21.99 11.92
C ARG A 33 27.35 -22.19 10.51
N GLN A 34 26.66 -23.00 9.69
CA GLN A 34 26.98 -23.09 8.27
C GLN A 34 26.81 -21.68 7.65
N PRO A 35 27.89 -20.99 7.25
CA PRO A 35 27.83 -19.58 6.83
C PRO A 35 26.98 -19.38 5.58
N ASN A 36 26.84 -20.45 4.78
CA ASN A 36 26.11 -20.48 3.52
C ASN A 36 24.66 -21.00 3.68
N TRP A 37 24.24 -21.37 4.90
CA TRP A 37 22.88 -21.80 5.17
C TRP A 37 22.03 -20.58 5.53
N GLU A 38 21.56 -19.86 4.51
CA GLU A 38 20.53 -18.84 4.71
C GLU A 38 19.17 -19.55 4.84
N LEU A 39 18.33 -19.08 5.77
CA LEU A 39 16.91 -19.46 5.76
C LEU A 39 16.39 -19.22 4.33
N GLN A 40 15.79 -20.23 3.70
CA GLN A 40 15.26 -20.10 2.35
C GLN A 40 14.22 -18.98 2.33
N ARG A 41 14.59 -17.84 1.73
CA ARG A 41 13.72 -16.67 1.64
C ARG A 41 12.77 -16.88 0.48
N THR A 42 11.48 -16.73 0.73
CA THR A 42 10.46 -16.94 -0.31
C THR A 42 9.57 -15.73 -0.49
N VAL A 43 9.19 -15.50 -1.74
CA VAL A 43 8.21 -14.49 -2.15
C VAL A 43 7.05 -15.18 -2.85
N ILE A 44 5.84 -14.74 -2.57
CA ILE A 44 4.63 -15.27 -3.20
C ILE A 44 4.28 -14.33 -4.37
N LEU A 45 4.18 -14.88 -5.58
CA LEU A 45 3.73 -14.16 -6.77
C LEU A 45 2.44 -14.78 -7.28
N THR A 46 1.38 -13.97 -7.40
CA THR A 46 0.03 -14.44 -7.76
C THR A 46 -0.63 -13.54 -8.80
N GLY A 47 -1.72 -14.05 -9.39
CA GLY A 47 -2.52 -13.34 -10.37
C GLY A 47 -2.00 -13.51 -11.80
N GLU A 48 -2.08 -12.45 -12.58
CA GLU A 48 -1.86 -12.41 -14.03
C GLU A 48 -0.37 -12.34 -14.41
N VAL A 49 0.33 -13.41 -14.10
CA VAL A 49 1.69 -13.72 -14.54
C VAL A 49 1.69 -15.09 -15.23
N ARG A 50 2.65 -15.36 -16.12
CA ARG A 50 2.62 -16.65 -16.84
C ARG A 50 2.79 -17.86 -15.92
N LEU A 51 3.61 -17.72 -14.89
CA LEU A 51 3.87 -18.76 -13.89
C LEU A 51 3.63 -18.18 -12.48
N PRO A 52 2.40 -18.26 -11.94
CA PRO A 52 2.14 -17.88 -10.56
C PRO A 52 2.70 -18.95 -9.60
N GLY A 53 3.17 -18.55 -8.43
CA GLY A 53 3.69 -19.49 -7.44
C GLY A 53 4.61 -18.88 -6.39
N ARG A 54 5.29 -19.76 -5.65
CA ARG A 54 6.30 -19.38 -4.66
C ARG A 54 7.67 -19.35 -5.31
N TYR A 55 8.36 -18.23 -5.14
CA TYR A 55 9.68 -17.99 -5.70
C TYR A 55 10.71 -17.90 -4.59
N SER A 56 11.74 -18.75 -4.67
CA SER A 56 12.90 -18.65 -3.77
C SER A 56 13.82 -17.53 -4.23
N LEU A 57 14.24 -16.67 -3.31
CA LEU A 57 15.20 -15.61 -3.61
C LEU A 57 16.60 -16.24 -3.73
N LEU A 58 17.24 -16.12 -4.89
CA LEU A 58 18.54 -16.72 -5.18
C LEU A 58 19.69 -15.86 -4.64
N ARG A 59 19.48 -14.55 -4.50
CA ARG A 59 20.50 -13.58 -4.05
C ARG A 59 19.89 -12.49 -3.18
N LYS A 60 20.72 -11.85 -2.36
CA LYS A 60 20.32 -10.72 -1.50
C LYS A 60 19.84 -9.49 -2.25
N SER A 61 20.25 -9.34 -3.51
CA SER A 61 19.95 -8.20 -4.36
C SER A 61 18.74 -8.42 -5.29
N GLU A 62 17.97 -9.50 -5.12
CA GLU A 62 16.79 -9.74 -5.97
C GLU A 62 15.72 -8.66 -5.80
N LYS A 63 15.19 -8.22 -6.93
CA LYS A 63 14.17 -7.18 -7.00
C LYS A 63 12.86 -7.69 -7.59
N LEU A 64 11.83 -6.86 -7.50
CA LEU A 64 10.51 -7.13 -8.07
C LEU A 64 10.56 -7.51 -9.56
N SER A 65 11.33 -6.78 -10.37
CA SER A 65 11.53 -7.12 -11.79
C SER A 65 12.14 -8.50 -12.02
N ASP A 66 13.09 -8.94 -11.18
CA ASP A 66 13.76 -10.25 -11.33
C ASP A 66 12.76 -11.40 -11.19
N ILE A 67 11.84 -11.33 -10.21
CA ILE A 67 10.83 -12.39 -10.01
C ILE A 67 9.79 -12.38 -11.11
N ILE A 68 9.40 -11.21 -11.63
CA ILE A 68 8.44 -11.10 -12.72
C ILE A 68 9.04 -11.69 -14.00
N GLN A 69 10.32 -11.42 -14.27
CA GLN A 69 11.03 -12.02 -15.39
C GLN A 69 11.09 -13.55 -15.28
N ARG A 70 11.43 -14.09 -14.10
CA ARG A 70 11.42 -15.54 -13.85
C ARG A 70 10.05 -16.17 -13.93
N ALA A 71 9.00 -15.40 -13.66
CA ALA A 71 7.62 -15.83 -13.87
C ALA A 71 7.19 -15.82 -15.34
N GLY A 72 8.10 -15.50 -16.27
CA GLY A 72 7.81 -15.40 -17.70
C GLY A 72 7.17 -14.07 -18.12
N GLY A 73 7.14 -13.08 -17.23
CA GLY A 73 6.47 -11.80 -17.43
C GLY A 73 4.97 -11.85 -17.13
N LEU A 74 4.30 -10.75 -17.47
CA LEU A 74 2.85 -10.59 -17.32
C LEU A 74 2.08 -11.31 -18.44
N THR A 75 0.83 -11.70 -18.17
CA THR A 75 -0.11 -12.16 -19.20
C THR A 75 -0.69 -10.96 -19.99
N PRO A 76 -1.29 -11.17 -21.18
CA PRO A 76 -1.98 -10.10 -21.91
C PRO A 76 -3.15 -9.46 -21.15
N GLU A 77 -3.77 -10.21 -20.24
CA GLU A 77 -4.90 -9.77 -19.42
C GLU A 77 -4.47 -9.07 -18.12
N ALA A 78 -3.16 -9.03 -17.84
CA ALA A 78 -2.59 -8.46 -16.63
C ALA A 78 -2.79 -6.95 -16.57
N TYR A 79 -3.08 -6.47 -15.36
CA TYR A 79 -3.16 -5.04 -15.10
C TYR A 79 -2.06 -4.59 -14.15
N ALA A 80 -0.97 -4.12 -14.75
CA ALA A 80 0.24 -3.73 -14.03
C ALA A 80 0.00 -2.58 -13.04
N ASP A 81 -0.82 -1.58 -13.41
CA ASP A 81 -1.24 -0.49 -12.51
C ASP A 81 -2.06 -0.97 -11.29
N GLY A 82 -2.54 -2.21 -11.30
CA GLY A 82 -3.26 -2.85 -10.21
C GLY A 82 -2.39 -3.66 -9.25
N ILE A 83 -1.07 -3.62 -9.40
CA ILE A 83 -0.16 -4.39 -8.54
C ILE A 83 -0.45 -4.14 -7.06
N THR A 84 -0.63 -5.21 -6.30
CA THR A 84 -0.63 -5.18 -4.84
C THR A 84 0.66 -5.79 -4.33
N PHE A 85 1.44 -4.99 -3.61
CA PHE A 85 2.64 -5.44 -2.91
C PHE A 85 2.39 -5.41 -1.40
N TYR A 86 2.63 -6.54 -0.73
CA TYR A 86 2.46 -6.64 0.71
C TYR A 86 3.70 -7.27 1.37
N ARG A 87 4.19 -6.60 2.42
CA ARG A 87 5.36 -6.99 3.21
C ARG A 87 4.93 -7.29 4.64
N SER A 88 4.98 -8.57 5.00
CA SER A 88 4.61 -9.05 6.33
C SER A 88 5.68 -8.73 7.38
N ARG A 89 6.96 -8.86 7.04
CA ARG A 89 8.04 -8.61 7.99
C ARG A 89 8.20 -7.11 8.27
N GLY A 90 8.38 -6.77 9.55
CA GLY A 90 8.62 -5.39 9.99
C GLY A 90 7.37 -4.50 10.03
N SER A 91 6.17 -5.08 10.00
CA SER A 91 4.89 -4.35 10.13
C SER A 91 4.69 -3.24 9.09
N VAL A 92 5.28 -3.35 7.90
CA VAL A 92 5.14 -2.37 6.82
C VAL A 92 3.77 -2.48 6.15
N GLY A 93 3.27 -3.69 5.93
CA GLY A 93 1.97 -3.91 5.30
C GLY A 93 1.99 -3.66 3.79
N ARG A 94 1.01 -2.90 3.27
CA ARG A 94 0.85 -2.66 1.84
C ARG A 94 1.80 -1.56 1.36
N ILE A 95 2.53 -1.82 0.28
CA ILE A 95 3.45 -0.87 -0.33
C ILE A 95 2.90 -0.48 -1.71
N GLY A 96 2.77 0.83 -1.96
CA GLY A 96 2.39 1.34 -3.28
C GLY A 96 3.56 1.23 -4.25
N VAL A 97 3.32 0.61 -5.40
CA VAL A 97 4.34 0.37 -6.45
C VAL A 97 3.76 0.75 -7.81
N ASP A 98 4.54 1.45 -8.62
CA ASP A 98 4.31 1.67 -10.05
C ASP A 98 5.00 0.56 -10.86
N LEU A 99 4.31 -0.55 -11.08
CA LEU A 99 4.87 -1.67 -11.83
C LEU A 99 5.20 -1.31 -13.29
N PRO A 100 4.38 -0.56 -14.04
CA PRO A 100 4.77 -0.09 -15.37
C PRO A 100 6.16 0.57 -15.40
N ALA A 101 6.42 1.50 -14.47
CA ALA A 101 7.73 2.15 -14.37
C ALA A 101 8.88 1.17 -14.06
N VAL A 102 8.61 0.10 -13.30
CA VAL A 102 9.58 -0.95 -12.97
C VAL A 102 9.91 -1.83 -14.18
N LEU A 103 8.90 -2.16 -14.99
CA LEU A 103 9.08 -2.98 -16.19
C LEU A 103 9.81 -2.21 -17.30
N ASP A 104 9.54 -0.91 -17.42
CA ASP A 104 10.19 -0.04 -18.41
C ASP A 104 11.63 0.30 -17.99
N ASN A 105 11.89 0.46 -16.69
CA ASN A 105 13.19 0.85 -16.16
C ASN A 105 13.54 0.10 -14.88
N ALA A 106 14.48 -0.84 -14.97
CA ALA A 106 14.98 -1.60 -13.82
C ALA A 106 15.65 -0.73 -12.73
N ARG A 107 15.98 0.54 -13.02
CA ARG A 107 16.47 1.51 -12.02
C ARG A 107 15.36 2.35 -11.39
N SER A 108 14.09 2.07 -11.69
CA SER A 108 12.96 2.71 -11.03
C SER A 108 13.08 2.59 -9.51
N ARG A 109 12.70 3.66 -8.81
CA ARG A 109 12.66 3.67 -7.33
C ARG A 109 11.69 2.63 -6.78
N ASP A 110 10.70 2.26 -7.59
CA ASP A 110 9.66 1.30 -7.26
C ASP A 110 10.09 -0.15 -7.55
N ASN A 111 11.30 -0.36 -8.11
CA ASN A 111 11.87 -1.69 -8.29
C ASN A 111 12.47 -2.16 -6.96
N LEU A 112 11.57 -2.44 -6.02
CA LEU A 112 11.90 -2.71 -4.63
C LEU A 112 12.73 -3.98 -4.49
N LEU A 113 13.65 -3.94 -3.52
CA LEU A 113 14.36 -5.13 -3.07
C LEU A 113 13.39 -6.04 -2.33
N LEU A 114 13.40 -7.32 -2.71
CA LEU A 114 12.51 -8.32 -2.14
C LEU A 114 13.06 -8.87 -0.82
N GLN A 115 12.13 -9.19 0.07
CA GLN A 115 12.38 -9.75 1.37
C GLN A 115 11.60 -11.05 1.56
N ASP A 116 12.04 -11.85 2.52
CA ASP A 116 11.33 -13.05 2.92
C ASP A 116 9.92 -12.73 3.42
N GLY A 117 8.92 -13.43 2.87
CA GLY A 117 7.52 -13.24 3.20
C GLY A 117 6.85 -12.08 2.46
N ASP A 118 7.52 -11.45 1.49
CA ASP A 118 6.84 -10.53 0.57
C ASP A 118 5.82 -11.29 -0.28
N SER A 119 4.73 -10.62 -0.61
CA SER A 119 3.70 -11.12 -1.51
C SER A 119 3.34 -10.06 -2.54
N VAL A 120 3.26 -10.50 -3.79
CA VAL A 120 2.96 -9.68 -4.95
C VAL A 120 1.78 -10.31 -5.68
N SER A 121 0.78 -9.49 -5.98
CA SER A 121 -0.39 -9.91 -6.73
C SER A 121 -0.63 -8.92 -7.87
N ILE A 122 -0.75 -9.44 -9.10
CA ILE A 122 -1.11 -8.64 -10.27
C ILE A 122 -2.52 -9.04 -10.69
N PRO A 123 -3.53 -8.17 -10.56
CA PRO A 123 -4.89 -8.52 -10.90
C PRO A 123 -5.10 -8.53 -12.41
N ARG A 124 -6.22 -9.12 -12.82
CA ARG A 124 -6.76 -8.98 -14.19
C ARG A 124 -7.28 -7.58 -14.43
N PHE A 125 -7.13 -7.09 -15.66
CA PHE A 125 -7.71 -5.84 -16.10
C PHE A 125 -9.23 -5.82 -15.90
N SER A 126 -9.70 -4.79 -15.19
CA SER A 126 -11.11 -4.57 -14.89
C SER A 126 -11.51 -3.17 -15.33
N ALA A 127 -12.30 -3.09 -16.40
CA ALA A 127 -12.74 -1.84 -17.01
C ALA A 127 -13.90 -1.15 -16.25
N VAL A 128 -13.95 -1.29 -14.93
CA VAL A 128 -15.00 -0.68 -14.09
C VAL A 128 -14.39 0.08 -12.92
N VAL A 129 -15.17 1.01 -12.37
CA VAL A 129 -14.89 1.76 -11.15
C VAL A 129 -16.03 1.50 -10.18
N ASN A 130 -15.72 0.99 -8.99
CA ASN A 130 -16.72 0.73 -7.97
C ASN A 130 -17.05 2.03 -7.23
N VAL A 131 -18.33 2.36 -7.06
CA VAL A 131 -18.78 3.52 -6.29
C VAL A 131 -19.55 3.04 -5.06
N THR A 132 -19.07 3.38 -3.86
CA THR A 132 -19.62 2.91 -2.59
C THR A 132 -19.75 4.02 -1.55
N GLY A 133 -20.38 3.71 -0.41
CA GLY A 133 -20.64 4.65 0.68
C GLY A 133 -21.96 5.40 0.50
N ALA A 134 -21.99 6.67 0.91
CA ALA A 134 -23.16 7.54 0.94
C ALA A 134 -23.53 8.10 -0.46
N VAL A 135 -23.85 7.22 -1.38
CA VAL A 135 -24.40 7.51 -2.72
C VAL A 135 -25.84 6.98 -2.82
N ASN A 136 -26.63 7.53 -3.75
CA ASN A 136 -28.02 7.11 -3.92
C ASN A 136 -28.14 5.67 -4.45
N SER A 137 -27.16 5.20 -5.23
CA SER A 137 -27.10 3.82 -5.70
C SER A 137 -25.64 3.33 -5.77
N PRO A 138 -25.16 2.55 -4.78
CA PRO A 138 -23.85 1.92 -4.84
C PRO A 138 -23.76 0.96 -6.03
N ILE A 139 -22.84 1.22 -6.96
CA ILE A 139 -22.77 0.48 -8.23
C ILE A 139 -21.36 0.51 -8.83
N ALA A 140 -21.03 -0.50 -9.64
CA ALA A 140 -19.87 -0.49 -10.52
C ALA A 140 -20.21 0.21 -11.84
N VAL A 141 -19.43 1.24 -12.18
CA VAL A 141 -19.62 2.03 -13.41
C VAL A 141 -18.48 1.75 -14.36
N THR A 142 -18.78 1.56 -15.65
CA THR A 142 -17.73 1.37 -16.68
C THR A 142 -16.74 2.53 -16.67
N TYR A 143 -15.46 2.19 -16.70
CA TYR A 143 -14.37 3.16 -16.74
C TYR A 143 -14.44 4.02 -18.00
N VAL A 144 -14.31 5.33 -17.82
CA VAL A 144 -14.19 6.30 -18.89
C VAL A 144 -12.89 7.09 -18.70
N PRO A 145 -11.97 7.08 -19.69
CA PRO A 145 -10.71 7.80 -19.60
C PRO A 145 -10.87 9.28 -19.26
N GLY A 146 -10.03 9.76 -18.33
CA GLY A 146 -9.95 11.17 -17.96
C GLY A 146 -11.09 11.70 -17.08
N ARG A 147 -12.13 10.90 -16.79
CA ARG A 147 -13.22 11.30 -15.89
C ARG A 147 -12.77 11.35 -14.43
N THR A 148 -13.28 12.34 -13.69
CA THR A 148 -13.01 12.53 -12.25
C THR A 148 -14.01 11.76 -11.41
N ILE A 149 -13.76 11.67 -10.11
CA ILE A 149 -14.70 11.08 -9.14
C ILE A 149 -16.12 11.66 -9.23
N ASP A 150 -16.29 12.92 -9.61
CA ASP A 150 -17.62 13.56 -9.76
C ASP A 150 -18.48 12.94 -10.85
N TYR A 151 -17.85 12.46 -11.93
CA TYR A 151 -18.56 11.78 -13.01
C TYR A 151 -19.18 10.48 -12.49
N TYR A 152 -18.38 9.67 -11.80
CA TYR A 152 -18.78 8.37 -11.29
C TYR A 152 -19.80 8.48 -10.15
N ILE A 153 -19.67 9.47 -9.27
CA ILE A 153 -20.67 9.74 -8.23
C ILE A 153 -22.01 10.12 -8.85
N ARG A 154 -22.03 10.94 -9.92
CA ARG A 154 -23.27 11.23 -10.66
C ARG A 154 -23.84 10.00 -11.37
N ALA A 155 -22.98 9.17 -11.95
CA ALA A 155 -23.40 7.89 -12.55
C ALA A 155 -24.02 6.93 -11.53
N ALA A 156 -23.61 7.01 -10.26
CA ALA A 156 -24.19 6.31 -9.11
C ALA A 156 -25.47 6.97 -8.54
N GLY A 157 -26.14 7.82 -9.33
CA GLY A 157 -27.34 8.55 -8.93
C GLY A 157 -27.07 9.79 -8.07
N GLY A 158 -25.82 10.20 -7.90
CA GLY A 158 -25.41 11.30 -7.03
C GLY A 158 -25.16 10.87 -5.58
N SER A 159 -24.69 11.81 -4.76
CA SER A 159 -24.52 11.57 -3.32
C SER A 159 -25.85 11.51 -2.59
N ALA A 160 -25.94 10.65 -1.58
CA ALA A 160 -27.06 10.62 -0.66
C ALA A 160 -27.20 11.96 0.11
N ARG A 161 -28.35 12.20 0.75
CA ARG A 161 -28.59 13.44 1.53
C ARG A 161 -27.53 13.65 2.61
N ASN A 162 -27.15 12.57 3.28
CA ASN A 162 -26.09 12.52 4.29
C ASN A 162 -24.69 12.31 3.68
N GLY A 163 -24.51 12.28 2.35
CA GLY A 163 -23.20 12.03 1.73
C GLY A 163 -22.33 13.27 1.64
N ALA A 164 -21.05 13.12 1.98
CA ALA A 164 -20.06 14.20 2.00
C ALA A 164 -19.12 14.13 0.77
N THR A 165 -19.64 14.47 -0.41
CA THR A 165 -18.94 14.45 -1.71
C THR A 165 -17.60 15.20 -1.75
N LYS A 166 -17.47 16.25 -0.92
CA LYS A 166 -16.23 17.03 -0.77
C LYS A 166 -15.08 16.17 -0.24
N TYR A 167 -15.38 15.22 0.66
CA TYR A 167 -14.42 14.32 1.30
C TYR A 167 -14.37 12.94 0.62
N ALA A 168 -15.04 12.78 -0.52
CA ALA A 168 -14.93 11.56 -1.31
C ALA A 168 -13.48 11.35 -1.76
N TYR A 169 -13.03 10.10 -1.68
CA TYR A 169 -11.69 9.70 -2.09
C TYR A 169 -11.75 8.48 -3.00
N VAL A 170 -10.69 8.28 -3.77
CA VAL A 170 -10.50 7.10 -4.60
C VAL A 170 -9.38 6.25 -4.03
N THR A 171 -9.65 4.96 -3.87
CA THR A 171 -8.63 3.93 -3.71
C THR A 171 -8.28 3.44 -5.11
N GLN A 172 -7.07 3.75 -5.56
CA GLN A 172 -6.53 3.30 -6.83
C GLN A 172 -6.31 1.77 -6.80
N PRO A 173 -6.16 1.13 -7.97
CA PRO A 173 -6.04 -0.33 -8.07
C PRO A 173 -4.82 -0.90 -7.35
N ASN A 174 -3.69 -0.18 -7.37
CA ASN A 174 -2.50 -0.49 -6.57
C ASN A 174 -2.63 -0.14 -5.08
N GLY A 175 -3.80 0.34 -4.65
CA GLY A 175 -4.07 0.71 -3.28
C GLY A 175 -3.67 2.13 -2.87
N LYS A 176 -3.15 2.96 -3.77
CA LYS A 176 -2.92 4.38 -3.43
C LYS A 176 -4.24 5.09 -3.17
N VAL A 177 -4.35 5.85 -2.08
CA VAL A 177 -5.54 6.65 -1.77
C VAL A 177 -5.33 8.08 -2.24
N GLU A 178 -6.29 8.64 -2.96
CA GLU A 178 -6.26 10.02 -3.45
C GLU A 178 -7.58 10.73 -3.13
N ALA A 179 -7.51 11.89 -2.49
CA ALA A 179 -8.66 12.74 -2.17
C ALA A 179 -8.62 14.05 -2.95
N GLY A 180 -9.78 14.72 -3.05
CA GLY A 180 -9.83 16.07 -3.59
C GLY A 180 -9.07 17.05 -2.70
N GLN A 181 -8.30 17.96 -3.32
CA GLN A 181 -7.54 19.00 -2.61
C GLN A 181 -7.51 20.27 -3.44
N THR A 182 -7.48 21.44 -2.79
CA THR A 182 -7.28 22.72 -3.48
C THR A 182 -5.79 23.01 -3.53
N ARG A 183 -5.22 23.18 -4.74
CA ARG A 183 -3.81 23.52 -4.93
C ARG A 183 -3.71 24.87 -5.63
N PHE A 184 -3.04 25.85 -5.02
CA PHE A 184 -2.84 27.20 -5.59
C PHE A 184 -4.15 27.79 -6.17
N LEU A 185 -5.25 27.75 -5.38
CA LEU A 185 -6.60 28.21 -5.75
C LEU A 185 -7.34 27.37 -6.82
N ILE A 186 -6.73 26.33 -7.37
CA ILE A 186 -7.36 25.44 -8.36
C ILE A 186 -7.84 24.16 -7.66
N PRO A 187 -9.14 23.83 -7.69
CA PRO A 187 -9.64 22.59 -7.12
C PRO A 187 -9.16 21.39 -7.95
N TYR A 188 -8.47 20.45 -7.31
CA TYR A 188 -8.09 19.17 -7.88
C TYR A 188 -9.06 18.09 -7.43
N ARG A 189 -9.66 17.37 -8.40
CA ARG A 189 -10.46 16.17 -8.18
C ARG A 189 -9.71 14.97 -8.77
N PRO A 190 -9.49 13.90 -7.99
CA PRO A 190 -8.73 12.75 -8.46
C PRO A 190 -9.45 12.06 -9.63
N LYS A 191 -8.64 11.44 -10.49
CA LYS A 191 -9.09 10.67 -11.65
C LYS A 191 -8.91 9.17 -11.32
N PRO A 192 -10.01 8.42 -11.13
CA PRO A 192 -9.95 6.97 -10.97
C PRO A 192 -9.29 6.30 -12.17
N ARG A 193 -8.64 5.17 -11.93
CA ARG A 193 -8.12 4.24 -12.95
C ARG A 193 -9.08 3.04 -13.08
N PRO A 194 -8.95 2.21 -14.13
CA PRO A 194 -9.66 0.92 -14.21
C PRO A 194 -9.43 0.09 -12.93
N GLY A 195 -10.49 -0.44 -12.32
CA GLY A 195 -10.43 -1.21 -11.07
C GLY A 195 -10.42 -0.37 -9.78
N SER A 196 -10.47 0.96 -9.86
CA SER A 196 -10.54 1.83 -8.69
C SER A 196 -11.85 1.66 -7.91
N THR A 197 -11.80 2.02 -6.62
CA THR A 197 -12.98 2.14 -5.76
C THR A 197 -13.09 3.57 -5.24
N ILE A 198 -14.23 4.20 -5.50
CA ILE A 198 -14.60 5.51 -4.97
C ILE A 198 -15.45 5.29 -3.73
N PHE A 199 -15.07 5.94 -2.64
CA PHE A 199 -15.84 5.92 -1.40
C PHE A 199 -16.34 7.32 -1.08
N VAL A 200 -17.64 7.45 -0.87
CA VAL A 200 -18.28 8.69 -0.39
C VAL A 200 -18.59 8.52 1.09
N PRO A 201 -17.91 9.24 1.99
CA PRO A 201 -18.22 9.17 3.41
C PRO A 201 -19.55 9.87 3.73
N GLU A 202 -20.13 9.54 4.88
CA GLU A 202 -21.23 10.30 5.45
C GLU A 202 -20.74 11.64 6.01
N LYS A 203 -21.62 12.63 6.06
CA LYS A 203 -21.38 13.93 6.72
C LYS A 203 -21.31 13.69 8.21
N ASP A 204 -20.28 14.23 8.85
CA ASP A 204 -20.26 14.33 10.31
C ASP A 204 -21.36 15.29 10.75
N PRO A 205 -22.33 14.86 11.58
CA PRO A 205 -23.39 15.73 12.10
C PRO A 205 -22.87 16.95 12.86
N ASN A 206 -21.62 16.90 13.34
CA ASN A 206 -20.97 17.98 14.10
C ASN A 206 -20.06 18.87 13.26
N ASP A 207 -19.89 18.62 11.95
CA ASP A 207 -19.07 19.46 11.07
C ASP A 207 -19.73 20.84 10.90
N LYS A 208 -19.20 21.86 11.57
CA LYS A 208 -19.70 23.23 11.45
C LYS A 208 -19.10 23.86 10.19
N PRO A 209 -19.91 24.31 9.22
CA PRO A 209 -19.38 25.02 8.07
C PRO A 209 -18.61 26.26 8.55
N PHE A 210 -17.49 26.55 7.89
CA PHE A 210 -16.72 27.76 8.15
C PHE A 210 -17.61 28.98 7.90
N ASP A 211 -17.96 29.71 8.95
CA ASP A 211 -18.79 30.91 8.87
C ASP A 211 -17.90 32.12 8.55
N LEU A 212 -17.79 32.40 7.26
CA LEU A 212 -17.00 33.51 6.72
C LEU A 212 -17.50 34.87 7.22
N LEU A 213 -18.78 35.01 7.57
CA LEU A 213 -19.35 36.32 7.92
C LEU A 213 -18.95 36.74 9.34
N SER A 214 -18.95 35.80 10.29
CA SER A 214 -18.47 36.04 11.65
C SER A 214 -16.94 36.13 11.74
N THR A 215 -16.21 35.34 10.95
CA THR A 215 -14.73 35.44 10.89
C THR A 215 -14.24 36.66 10.12
N ALA A 216 -14.97 37.14 9.10
CA ALA A 216 -14.62 38.37 8.38
C ALA A 216 -14.60 39.58 9.32
N GLY A 217 -15.52 39.64 10.29
CA GLY A 217 -15.52 40.69 11.33
C GLY A 217 -14.23 40.69 12.15
N SER A 218 -13.75 39.51 12.58
CA SER A 218 -12.50 39.37 13.33
C SER A 218 -11.27 39.68 12.48
N ILE A 219 -11.24 39.24 11.21
CA ILE A 219 -10.15 39.54 10.26
C ILE A 219 -10.11 41.04 9.98
N ALA A 220 -11.25 41.68 9.74
CA ALA A 220 -11.36 43.12 9.52
C ALA A 220 -10.86 43.92 10.73
N GLN A 221 -11.16 43.47 11.95
CA GLN A 221 -10.70 44.11 13.18
C GLN A 221 -9.17 44.00 13.33
N VAL A 222 -8.59 42.83 13.08
CA VAL A 222 -7.13 42.64 13.09
C VAL A 222 -6.45 43.53 12.03
N LEU A 223 -6.98 43.55 10.79
CA LEU A 223 -6.45 44.41 9.72
C LEU A 223 -6.57 45.91 10.06
N ALA A 224 -7.67 46.33 10.68
CA ALA A 224 -7.86 47.70 11.15
C ALA A 224 -6.86 48.07 12.26
N SER A 225 -6.60 47.16 13.20
CA SER A 225 -5.57 47.36 14.23
C SER A 225 -4.16 47.45 13.62
N PHE A 226 -3.82 46.63 12.63
CA PHE A 226 -2.55 46.73 11.91
C PHE A 226 -2.42 48.05 11.16
N LEU A 227 -3.47 48.52 10.48
CA LEU A 227 -3.49 49.82 9.82
C LEU A 227 -3.31 50.97 10.82
N ALA A 228 -4.02 50.95 11.95
CA ALA A 228 -3.90 51.97 12.99
C ALA A 228 -2.47 52.03 13.57
N ILE A 229 -1.85 50.88 13.86
CA ILE A 229 -0.45 50.80 14.32
C ILE A 229 0.50 51.34 13.24
N SER A 230 0.29 50.99 11.96
CA SER A 230 1.15 51.46 10.86
C SER A 230 1.09 52.97 10.64
N ILE A 231 -0.07 53.59 10.88
CA ILE A 231 -0.27 55.04 10.79
C ILE A 231 0.35 55.73 12.02
N ALA A 232 0.23 55.14 13.20
CA ALA A 232 0.84 55.66 14.43
C ALA A 232 2.38 55.65 14.40
N LEU A 233 2.99 54.63 13.79
CA LEU A 233 4.45 54.51 13.60
C LEU A 233 5.01 55.47 12.53
N ARG A 234 4.16 56.13 11.73
CA ARG A 234 4.55 57.10 10.69
C ARG A 234 4.37 58.57 11.12
N ARG A 235 3.96 58.83 12.37
CA ARG A 235 3.96 60.16 13.00
C ARG A 235 5.13 60.29 13.96
#